data_AF-A0AAX0PDF1-F1
#
_entry.id   AF-A0AAX0PDF1-F1
#
_cell.length_a   1.000
_cell.length_b   1.000
_cell.length_c   1.000
_cell.angle_alpha   90.00
_cell.angle_beta   90.00
_cell.angle_gamma   90.00
#
_symmetry.space_group_name_H-M   'P 1'
#
loop_
_entity.id
_entity.type
_entity.pdbx_description
1 polymer ?
#
loop_
_entity_poly.entity_id
_entity_poly.type
_entity_poly.pdbx_seq_one_letter_code
_entity_poly.pdbx_strand_id
1 'polypeptide(L)'
;EQIRHEHAKWSDSTFGCVGPIGPLKHLSKEALEAAAEPDDLSEWADMQFLLWDAQRRAGISDAEITAAMEDKLKINMERQWPEPKDGEPRLHIKEPGNYPVTPDGWISCSERMPEMGERQCYVLAADFKNNYPPNIPNTQVGVYGDWFNDGNPTWDDGDGEDLYLKEVTHWMPLPEPPQEMK
;
A
#
# COMPACT_ATOMS: atom_id res chain seq x y z
N GLU A 1 13.47 -15.64 -25.19
CA GLU A 1 12.31 -15.07 -25.91
C GLU A 1 11.20 -16.08 -26.23
N GLN A 2 11.49 -17.30 -26.72
CA GLN A 2 10.45 -18.28 -27.09
C GLN A 2 9.44 -18.56 -25.97
N ILE A 3 9.92 -18.90 -24.76
CA ILE A 3 9.07 -19.19 -23.60
C ILE A 3 8.16 -18.00 -23.24
N ARG A 4 8.67 -16.78 -23.30
CA ARG A 4 7.89 -15.56 -23.00
C ARG A 4 6.75 -15.36 -24.00
N HIS A 5 7.00 -15.62 -25.29
CA HIS A 5 5.96 -15.54 -26.31
C HIS A 5 4.91 -16.65 -26.19
N GLU A 6 5.33 -17.88 -25.88
CA GLU A 6 4.40 -19.00 -25.64
C GLU A 6 3.53 -18.74 -24.41
N HIS A 7 4.13 -18.27 -23.32
CA HIS A 7 3.41 -17.85 -22.11
C HIS A 7 2.39 -16.75 -22.40
N ALA A 8 2.78 -15.70 -23.14
CA ALA A 8 1.87 -14.62 -23.50
C ALA A 8 0.66 -15.13 -24.31
N LYS A 9 0.89 -15.99 -25.31
CA LYS A 9 -0.18 -16.60 -26.11
C LYS A 9 -1.13 -17.44 -25.25
N TRP A 10 -0.58 -18.27 -24.36
CA TRP A 10 -1.37 -19.08 -23.46
C TRP A 10 -2.18 -18.22 -22.48
N SER A 11 -1.56 -17.21 -21.87
CA SER A 11 -2.20 -16.28 -20.93
C SER A 11 -3.35 -15.51 -21.60
N ASP A 12 -3.16 -15.03 -22.84
CA ASP A 12 -4.23 -14.37 -23.61
C ASP A 12 -5.38 -15.33 -23.92
N SER A 13 -5.08 -16.57 -24.30
CA SER A 13 -6.12 -17.56 -24.59
C SER A 13 -6.91 -18.00 -23.36
N THR A 14 -6.28 -18.00 -22.18
CA THR A 14 -6.86 -18.52 -20.94
C THR A 14 -7.62 -17.44 -20.18
N PHE A 15 -7.03 -16.25 -20.04
CA PHE A 15 -7.56 -15.18 -19.19
C PHE A 15 -8.16 -14.02 -19.98
N GLY A 16 -7.96 -13.99 -21.30
CA GLY A 16 -8.49 -12.93 -22.17
C GLY A 16 -7.84 -11.55 -21.94
N CYS A 17 -8.59 -10.51 -22.29
CA CYS A 17 -8.13 -9.12 -22.27
C CYS A 17 -8.24 -8.49 -20.88
N VAL A 18 -7.47 -9.01 -19.92
CA VAL A 18 -7.34 -8.44 -18.56
C VAL A 18 -6.12 -7.54 -18.44
N GLY A 19 -6.20 -6.53 -17.56
CA GLY A 19 -5.11 -5.59 -17.27
C GLY A 19 -4.03 -6.15 -16.34
N PRO A 20 -2.98 -5.36 -16.03
CA PRO A 20 -1.79 -5.83 -15.31
C PRO A 20 -2.02 -6.08 -13.80
N ILE A 21 -3.11 -5.58 -13.22
CA ILE A 21 -3.33 -5.60 -11.76
C ILE A 21 -3.53 -7.02 -11.22
N GLY A 22 -4.21 -7.90 -11.97
CA GLY A 22 -4.43 -9.30 -11.56
C GLY A 22 -3.11 -10.05 -11.37
N PRO A 23 -2.26 -10.12 -12.41
CA PRO A 23 -0.93 -10.72 -12.30
C PRO A 23 -0.05 -10.11 -11.21
N LEU A 24 -0.11 -8.79 -10.97
CA LEU A 24 0.66 -8.15 -9.88
C LEU A 24 0.17 -8.56 -8.48
N LYS A 25 -1.14 -8.69 -8.28
CA LYS A 25 -1.70 -9.21 -7.01
C LYS A 25 -1.31 -10.66 -6.80
N HIS A 26 -1.26 -11.46 -7.87
CA HIS A 26 -0.82 -12.84 -7.81
C HIS A 26 0.67 -12.93 -7.51
N LEU A 27 1.51 -12.11 -8.17
CA LEU A 27 2.96 -12.04 -7.93
C LEU A 27 3.31 -11.82 -6.45
N SER A 28 2.47 -11.07 -5.73
CA SER A 28 2.67 -10.85 -4.29
C SER A 28 2.50 -12.13 -3.44
N LYS A 29 1.70 -13.09 -3.90
CA LYS A 29 1.51 -14.40 -3.26
C LYS A 29 2.67 -15.33 -3.60
N GLU A 30 3.01 -15.44 -4.88
CA GLU A 30 4.15 -16.27 -5.33
C GLU A 30 5.47 -15.80 -4.69
N ALA A 31 5.63 -14.51 -4.43
CA ALA A 31 6.79 -14.01 -3.69
C ALA A 31 6.87 -14.52 -2.24
N LEU A 32 5.73 -14.79 -1.60
CA LEU A 32 5.68 -15.39 -0.26
C LEU A 32 5.95 -16.91 -0.33
N GLU A 33 5.45 -17.58 -1.36
CA GLU A 33 5.68 -19.01 -1.61
C GLU A 33 7.17 -19.27 -1.90
N ALA A 34 7.77 -18.50 -2.81
CA ALA A 34 9.22 -18.52 -3.08
C ALA A 34 10.08 -18.18 -1.84
N ALA A 35 9.60 -17.30 -0.95
CA ALA A 35 10.31 -17.00 0.29
C ALA A 35 10.24 -18.14 1.31
N ALA A 36 9.17 -18.94 1.29
CA ALA A 36 9.02 -20.11 2.15
C ALA A 36 9.82 -21.31 1.62
N GLU A 37 9.90 -21.47 0.30
CA GLU A 37 10.57 -22.59 -0.38
C GLU A 37 11.60 -22.10 -1.40
N PRO A 38 12.70 -21.43 -0.98
CA PRO A 38 13.64 -20.77 -1.89
C PRO A 38 14.41 -21.73 -2.81
N ASP A 39 14.47 -23.02 -2.46
CA ASP A 39 15.09 -24.07 -3.27
C ASP A 39 14.15 -24.63 -4.36
N ASP A 40 12.86 -24.28 -4.34
CA ASP A 40 11.92 -24.67 -5.40
C ASP A 40 11.98 -23.68 -6.57
N LEU A 41 12.58 -24.13 -7.69
CA LEU A 41 12.70 -23.33 -8.91
C LEU A 41 11.36 -23.00 -9.57
N SER A 42 10.28 -23.72 -9.28
CA SER A 42 8.96 -23.46 -9.85
C SER A 42 8.37 -22.15 -9.34
N GLU A 43 8.50 -21.86 -8.05
CA GLU A 43 8.06 -20.61 -7.41
C GLU A 43 8.74 -19.37 -8.02
N TRP A 44 10.04 -19.48 -8.33
CA TRP A 44 10.77 -18.44 -9.04
C TRP A 44 10.28 -18.27 -10.49
N ALA A 45 9.91 -19.35 -11.15
CA ALA A 45 9.37 -19.32 -12.51
C ALA A 45 7.98 -18.65 -12.53
N ASP A 46 7.13 -18.93 -11.54
CA ASP A 46 5.81 -18.32 -11.42
C ASP A 46 5.90 -16.80 -11.21
N MET A 47 6.80 -16.34 -10.33
CA MET A 47 7.10 -14.91 -10.22
C MET A 47 7.52 -14.30 -11.57
N GLN A 48 8.38 -15.00 -12.31
CA GLN A 48 8.90 -14.49 -13.58
C GLN A 48 7.81 -14.40 -14.66
N PHE A 49 6.94 -15.40 -14.74
CA PHE A 49 5.80 -15.43 -15.66
C PHE A 49 4.79 -14.33 -15.36
N LEU A 50 4.43 -14.15 -14.09
CA LEU A 50 3.49 -13.11 -13.66
C LEU A 50 4.04 -11.70 -13.89
N LEU A 51 5.33 -11.48 -13.64
CA LEU A 51 5.97 -10.19 -13.92
C LEU A 51 5.97 -9.87 -15.42
N TRP A 52 6.32 -10.83 -16.28
CA TRP A 52 6.28 -10.63 -17.73
C TRP A 52 4.85 -10.38 -18.23
N ASP A 53 3.86 -11.08 -17.70
CA ASP A 53 2.47 -10.88 -18.10
C ASP A 53 1.95 -9.50 -17.67
N ALA A 54 2.28 -9.06 -16.44
CA ALA A 54 1.97 -7.72 -15.97
C ALA A 54 2.60 -6.64 -16.85
N GLN A 55 3.90 -6.74 -17.16
CA GLN A 55 4.60 -5.78 -18.02
C GLN A 55 3.96 -5.70 -19.40
N ARG A 56 3.73 -6.85 -20.04
CA ARG A 56 3.09 -6.95 -21.36
C ARG A 56 1.69 -6.35 -21.35
N ARG A 57 0.85 -6.68 -20.35
CA ARG A 57 -0.52 -6.15 -20.22
C ARG A 57 -0.57 -4.66 -19.89
N ALA A 58 0.50 -4.11 -19.31
CA ALA A 58 0.69 -2.68 -19.13
C ALA A 58 1.22 -1.95 -20.38
N GLY A 59 1.53 -2.70 -21.47
CA GLY A 59 2.09 -2.15 -22.69
C GLY A 59 3.57 -1.74 -22.56
N ILE A 60 4.27 -2.22 -21.53
CA ILE A 60 5.67 -1.90 -21.27
C ILE A 60 6.55 -2.77 -22.16
N SER A 61 7.39 -2.14 -22.97
CA SER A 61 8.39 -2.82 -23.80
C SER A 61 9.66 -3.15 -23.03
N ASP A 62 10.42 -4.11 -23.56
CA ASP A 62 11.72 -4.50 -22.98
C ASP A 62 12.73 -3.34 -22.95
N ALA A 63 12.69 -2.46 -23.95
CA ALA A 63 13.54 -1.28 -23.99
C ALA A 63 13.16 -0.27 -22.89
N GLU A 64 11.87 -0.02 -22.68
CA GLU A 64 11.39 0.92 -21.65
C GLU A 64 11.70 0.42 -20.24
N ILE A 65 11.44 -0.86 -19.95
CA ILE A 65 11.75 -1.40 -18.63
C ILE A 65 13.26 -1.45 -18.37
N THR A 66 14.06 -1.77 -19.40
CA THR A 66 15.53 -1.79 -19.28
C THR A 66 16.07 -0.39 -18.96
N ALA A 67 15.63 0.63 -19.70
CA ALA A 67 16.02 2.02 -19.43
C ALA A 67 15.60 2.45 -18.01
N ALA A 68 14.37 2.12 -17.59
CA ALA A 68 13.90 2.41 -16.25
C ALA A 68 14.72 1.68 -15.16
N MET A 69 15.14 0.44 -15.41
CA MET A 69 16.01 -0.32 -14.51
C MET A 69 17.41 0.30 -14.40
N GLU A 70 18.01 0.74 -15.51
CA GLU A 70 19.31 1.42 -15.52
C GLU A 70 19.27 2.72 -14.71
N ASP A 71 18.26 3.55 -14.90
CA ASP A 71 18.11 4.80 -14.17
C ASP A 71 17.81 4.55 -12.69
N LYS A 72 16.99 3.55 -12.38
CA LYS A 72 16.71 3.18 -10.99
C LYS A 72 17.96 2.62 -10.29
N LEU A 73 18.80 1.88 -11.00
CA LEU A 73 20.05 1.35 -10.47
C LEU A 73 21.02 2.47 -10.08
N LYS A 74 21.20 3.50 -10.92
CA LYS A 74 22.02 4.68 -10.60
C LYS A 74 21.57 5.33 -9.29
N ILE A 75 20.26 5.59 -9.16
CA ILE A 75 19.67 6.15 -7.92
C ILE A 75 19.91 5.23 -6.71
N ASN A 76 19.79 3.91 -6.88
CA ASN A 76 19.99 2.96 -5.78
C ASN A 76 21.46 2.89 -5.31
N MET A 77 22.42 3.06 -6.23
CA MET A 77 23.85 3.09 -5.92
C MET A 77 24.28 4.35 -5.16
N GLU A 78 23.58 5.46 -5.35
CA GLU A 78 23.85 6.73 -4.65
C GLU A 78 23.23 6.79 -3.24
N ARG A 79 22.31 5.87 -2.91
CA ARG A 79 21.61 5.86 -1.61
C ARG A 79 22.45 5.28 -0.50
N GLN A 80 22.14 5.72 0.73
CA GLN A 80 22.62 5.07 1.94
C GLN A 80 21.69 3.93 2.35
N TRP A 81 22.29 2.80 2.69
CA TRP A 81 21.59 1.58 3.06
C TRP A 81 22.04 1.12 4.45
N PRO A 82 21.11 0.57 5.27
CA PRO A 82 21.47 0.01 6.57
C PRO A 82 22.29 -1.28 6.41
N GLU A 83 22.95 -1.67 7.51
CA GLU A 83 23.72 -2.90 7.61
C GLU A 83 22.92 -4.14 7.20
N PRO A 84 23.58 -5.16 6.62
CA PRO A 84 22.97 -6.44 6.33
C PRO A 84 22.26 -7.14 7.47
N LYS A 85 21.01 -7.51 7.20
CA LYS A 85 20.23 -8.47 7.97
C LYS A 85 19.68 -9.52 7.03
N ASP A 86 19.90 -10.78 7.37
CA ASP A 86 19.41 -11.91 6.60
C ASP A 86 17.90 -12.07 6.77
N GLY A 87 17.19 -12.45 5.72
CA GLY A 87 15.73 -12.65 5.72
C GLY A 87 14.86 -11.39 5.82
N GLU A 88 15.44 -10.20 6.04
CA GLU A 88 14.68 -8.96 6.26
C GLU A 88 14.80 -7.97 5.08
N PRO A 89 13.70 -7.34 4.63
CA PRO A 89 13.75 -6.33 3.59
C PRO A 89 14.53 -5.10 4.06
N ARG A 90 15.39 -4.58 3.19
CA ARG A 90 16.11 -3.33 3.45
C ARG A 90 15.46 -2.16 2.77
N LEU A 91 15.19 -1.13 3.55
CA LEU A 91 14.72 0.15 3.06
C LEU A 91 15.88 1.15 3.11
N HIS A 92 16.06 1.91 2.04
CA HIS A 92 17.04 3.00 2.00
C HIS A 92 16.76 4.01 3.13
N ILE A 93 17.84 4.56 3.68
CA ILE A 93 17.74 5.63 4.68
C ILE A 93 17.22 6.87 3.96
N LYS A 94 16.03 7.35 4.36
CA LYS A 94 15.52 8.64 3.90
C LYS A 94 16.21 9.74 4.69
N GLU A 95 16.73 10.77 4.03
CA GLU A 95 17.24 11.94 4.74
C GLU A 95 16.10 12.55 5.59
N PRO A 96 16.37 12.86 6.87
CA PRO A 96 15.40 13.52 7.73
C PRO A 96 15.18 14.95 7.21
N GLY A 97 14.20 15.16 6.32
CA GLY A 97 13.95 16.49 5.78
C GLY A 97 12.78 16.68 4.81
N ASN A 98 12.09 15.62 4.37
CA ASN A 98 11.04 15.76 3.35
C ASN A 98 9.63 15.36 3.80
N TYR A 99 9.36 15.46 5.10
CA TYR A 99 7.99 15.58 5.59
C TYR A 99 7.61 17.06 5.57
N PRO A 100 6.33 17.44 5.37
CA PRO A 100 5.89 18.77 5.74
C PRO A 100 6.25 18.98 7.22
N VAL A 101 7.30 19.76 7.47
CA VAL A 101 7.78 20.07 8.81
C VAL A 101 6.77 21.02 9.42
N THR A 102 5.80 20.50 10.16
CA THR A 102 5.30 21.22 11.34
C THR A 102 6.34 21.00 12.45
N PRO A 103 6.62 22.01 13.30
CA PRO A 103 7.65 21.91 14.33
C PRO A 103 7.51 20.73 15.31
N ASP A 104 6.31 20.15 15.41
CA ASP A 104 5.94 19.21 16.48
C ASP A 104 5.89 17.73 16.04
N GLY A 105 6.14 17.42 14.77
CA GLY A 105 6.24 16.03 14.28
C GLY A 105 4.94 15.19 14.42
N TRP A 106 5.07 13.87 14.23
CA TRP A 106 4.00 12.91 14.51
C TRP A 106 3.97 12.61 16.01
N ILE A 107 2.77 12.56 16.60
CA ILE A 107 2.59 12.23 18.02
C ILE A 107 2.09 10.78 18.09
N SER A 108 2.71 9.95 18.94
CA SER A 108 2.20 8.61 19.22
C SER A 108 0.83 8.71 19.89
N CYS A 109 -0.14 7.87 19.49
CA CYS A 109 -1.46 7.84 20.10
C CYS A 109 -1.39 7.69 21.63
N SER A 110 -0.49 6.84 22.13
CA SER A 110 -0.34 6.57 23.56
C SER A 110 0.17 7.76 24.39
N GLU A 111 0.87 8.72 23.77
CA GLU A 111 1.51 9.83 24.47
C GLU A 111 0.57 11.00 24.76
N ARG A 112 -0.55 11.09 24.03
CA ARG A 112 -1.49 12.22 24.12
C ARG A 112 -2.91 11.81 23.76
N MET A 113 -3.42 10.76 24.39
CA MET A 113 -4.85 10.43 24.33
C MET A 113 -5.67 11.45 25.13
N PRO A 114 -6.84 11.90 24.64
CA PRO A 114 -7.76 12.69 25.44
C PRO A 114 -8.17 11.91 26.69
N GLU A 115 -8.30 12.59 27.83
CA GLU A 115 -8.92 11.99 29.02
C GLU A 115 -10.34 11.55 28.67
N MET A 116 -10.70 10.32 29.04
CA MET A 116 -12.05 9.82 28.82
C MET A 116 -13.02 10.64 29.67
N GLY A 117 -13.90 11.42 29.03
CA GLY A 117 -14.93 12.11 29.77
C GLY A 117 -15.75 13.12 28.99
N GLU A 118 -15.13 14.06 28.27
CA GLU A 118 -15.90 15.22 27.80
C GLU A 118 -15.43 15.70 26.43
N ARG A 119 -16.11 15.20 25.39
CA ARG A 119 -15.95 15.50 23.95
C ARG A 119 -14.76 14.81 23.28
N GLN A 120 -15.03 13.58 22.87
CA GLN A 120 -14.18 12.81 21.99
C GLN A 120 -14.28 13.33 20.54
N CYS A 121 -13.19 13.88 20.00
CA CYS A 121 -13.00 14.06 18.57
C CYS A 121 -12.06 12.96 18.08
N TYR A 122 -12.60 11.80 17.69
CA TYR A 122 -11.81 10.75 17.06
C TYR A 122 -11.75 10.98 15.54
N VAL A 123 -10.57 10.75 14.96
CA VAL A 123 -10.39 10.63 13.51
C VAL A 123 -10.52 9.15 13.17
N LEU A 124 -11.54 8.81 12.39
CA LEU A 124 -11.80 7.44 11.95
C LEU A 124 -11.41 7.30 10.48
N ALA A 125 -10.40 6.48 10.20
CA ALA A 125 -10.08 6.05 8.84
C ALA A 125 -10.74 4.69 8.61
N ALA A 126 -11.98 4.70 8.11
CA ALA A 126 -12.63 3.47 7.67
C ALA A 126 -12.18 3.12 6.23
N ASP A 127 -11.86 1.85 6.03
CA ASP A 127 -11.61 1.24 4.72
C ASP A 127 -12.93 0.56 4.31
N PHE A 128 -13.68 1.18 3.39
CA PHE A 128 -14.91 0.56 2.88
C PHE A 128 -14.52 -0.65 2.04
N LYS A 129 -14.68 -1.84 2.62
CA LYS A 129 -14.48 -3.07 1.88
C LYS A 129 -15.59 -3.16 0.83
N ASN A 130 -15.20 -3.11 -0.45
CA ASN A 130 -16.00 -3.41 -1.63
C ASN A 130 -17.22 -2.50 -1.92
N ASN A 131 -17.02 -1.38 -2.65
CA ASN A 131 -17.84 -1.00 -3.83
C ASN A 131 -17.57 0.38 -4.45
N TYR A 132 -16.59 1.16 -3.99
CA TYR A 132 -16.29 2.44 -4.64
C TYR A 132 -15.25 2.30 -5.77
N PRO A 133 -15.48 2.91 -6.95
CA PRO A 133 -14.50 2.92 -8.03
C PRO A 133 -13.23 3.68 -7.59
N PRO A 134 -12.03 3.21 -7.98
CA PRO A 134 -10.73 3.66 -7.47
C PRO A 134 -10.32 5.10 -7.85
N ASN A 135 -11.22 5.84 -8.52
CA ASN A 135 -10.99 7.18 -9.05
C ASN A 135 -11.56 8.29 -8.17
N ILE A 136 -12.20 7.98 -7.04
CA ILE A 136 -12.54 8.97 -6.04
C ILE A 136 -11.32 9.08 -5.11
N PRO A 137 -10.63 10.23 -5.04
CA PRO A 137 -9.57 10.41 -4.05
C PRO A 137 -10.20 10.15 -2.69
N ASN A 138 -9.69 9.14 -1.98
CA ASN A 138 -10.11 8.68 -0.65
C ASN A 138 -10.55 9.87 0.24
N THR A 139 -11.81 10.28 0.13
CA THR A 139 -12.36 11.37 0.93
C THR A 139 -12.92 10.69 2.16
N GLN A 140 -12.01 10.46 3.11
CA GLN A 140 -12.32 9.89 4.40
C GLN A 140 -12.96 11.00 5.24
N VAL A 141 -14.27 10.95 5.44
CA VAL A 141 -14.95 11.80 6.43
C VAL A 141 -16.03 10.98 7.12
N GLY A 142 -15.93 10.88 8.44
CA GLY A 142 -17.00 10.40 9.31
C GLY A 142 -16.71 10.74 10.76
N VAL A 143 -17.47 11.67 11.33
CA VAL A 143 -17.48 12.00 12.77
C VAL A 143 -18.88 11.73 13.29
N TYR A 144 -19.03 10.95 14.37
CA TYR A 144 -20.10 11.11 15.36
C TYR A 144 -19.67 10.50 16.71
N GLY A 145 -19.72 11.30 17.78
CA GLY A 145 -19.15 10.98 19.09
C GLY A 145 -20.05 10.15 20.04
N ASP A 146 -21.15 9.57 19.56
CA ASP A 146 -22.03 8.71 20.37
C ASP A 146 -21.53 7.25 20.42
N TRP A 147 -20.85 6.80 19.36
CA TRP A 147 -20.57 5.38 19.10
C TRP A 147 -19.49 4.71 19.95
N PHE A 148 -18.78 5.44 20.80
CA PHE A 148 -17.79 4.84 21.70
C PHE A 148 -18.37 4.51 23.09
N ASN A 149 -19.65 4.85 23.34
CA ASN A 149 -20.30 4.62 24.64
C ASN A 149 -20.93 3.23 24.79
N ASP A 150 -21.06 2.44 23.72
CA ASP A 150 -21.67 1.10 23.78
C ASP A 150 -20.64 -0.04 23.91
N GLY A 151 -19.35 0.27 23.81
CA GLY A 151 -18.26 -0.71 23.93
C GLY A 151 -18.04 -1.58 22.70
N ASN A 152 -18.70 -1.30 21.56
CA ASN A 152 -18.57 -2.06 20.31
C ASN A 152 -18.11 -1.15 19.16
N PRO A 153 -16.81 -1.16 18.80
CA PRO A 153 -16.24 -0.32 17.74
C PRO A 153 -16.50 -0.91 16.33
N THR A 154 -17.75 -1.22 16.01
CA THR A 154 -18.18 -1.76 14.71
C THR A 154 -19.34 -0.94 14.17
N TRP A 155 -19.29 -0.56 12.90
CA TRP A 155 -20.46 0.00 12.21
C TRP A 155 -21.19 -1.15 11.51
N ASP A 156 -22.39 -1.46 11.99
CA ASP A 156 -23.35 -2.36 11.36
C ASP A 156 -24.44 -1.50 10.73
N ASP A 157 -24.51 -1.46 9.40
CA ASP A 157 -25.57 -0.75 8.66
C ASP A 157 -26.76 -1.63 8.31
N GLY A 158 -26.77 -2.86 8.83
CA GLY A 158 -27.79 -3.86 8.59
C GLY A 158 -27.63 -4.60 7.26
N ASP A 159 -26.54 -4.40 6.51
CA ASP A 159 -26.26 -5.11 5.26
C ASP A 159 -25.46 -6.42 5.45
N GLY A 160 -24.89 -6.63 6.65
CA GLY A 160 -24.11 -7.80 7.03
C GLY A 160 -22.60 -7.69 6.78
N GLU A 161 -22.10 -6.54 6.32
CA GLU A 161 -20.68 -6.24 6.11
C GLU A 161 -20.20 -5.16 7.09
N ASP A 162 -20.13 -5.53 8.38
CA ASP A 162 -19.71 -4.61 9.43
C ASP A 162 -18.33 -3.99 9.15
N LEU A 163 -18.20 -2.67 9.34
CA LEU A 163 -16.89 -2.01 9.28
C LEU A 163 -16.17 -2.17 10.61
N TYR A 164 -15.04 -2.88 10.55
CA TYR A 164 -14.12 -3.04 11.68
C TYR A 164 -13.06 -1.94 11.66
N LEU A 165 -13.00 -1.18 12.75
CA LEU A 165 -11.93 -0.23 13.03
C LEU A 165 -10.56 -0.93 13.03
N LYS A 166 -9.64 -0.46 12.18
CA LYS A 166 -8.21 -0.85 12.25
C LYS A 166 -7.51 -0.07 13.36
N GLU A 167 -6.48 -0.68 13.96
CA GLU A 167 -5.66 -0.03 14.99
C GLU A 167 -4.96 1.22 14.43
N VAL A 168 -5.20 2.37 15.07
CA VAL A 168 -4.57 3.64 14.71
C VAL A 168 -3.29 3.82 15.53
N THR A 169 -2.14 3.82 14.86
CA THR A 169 -0.84 3.87 15.54
C THR A 169 -0.28 5.29 15.69
N HIS A 170 -0.70 6.25 14.86
CA HIS A 170 -0.15 7.62 14.83
C HIS A 170 -1.22 8.65 14.40
N TRP A 171 -1.11 9.89 14.89
CA TRP A 171 -1.96 11.01 14.49
C TRP A 171 -1.18 12.33 14.42
N MET A 172 -1.78 13.36 13.79
CA MET A 172 -1.22 14.71 13.71
C MET A 172 -2.31 15.76 13.94
N PRO A 173 -2.04 16.85 14.68
CA PRO A 173 -2.98 17.97 14.81
C PRO A 173 -3.18 18.67 13.46
N LEU A 174 -4.40 19.13 13.20
CA LEU A 174 -4.67 19.99 12.03
C LEU A 174 -3.90 21.32 12.18
N PRO A 175 -3.31 21.85 11.10
CA PRO A 175 -2.68 23.17 11.14
C PRO A 175 -3.73 24.26 11.43
N GLU A 176 -3.28 25.35 12.04
CA GLU A 176 -4.13 26.53 12.25
C GLU A 176 -4.75 27.00 10.92
N PRO A 177 -6.05 27.38 10.91
CA PRO A 177 -6.70 27.84 9.70
C PRO A 177 -5.99 29.09 9.15
N PRO A 178 -5.95 29.28 7.81
CA PRO A 178 -5.40 30.49 7.22
C PRO A 178 -6.12 31.72 7.78
N GLN A 179 -5.36 32.70 8.28
CA GLN A 179 -5.94 33.98 8.67
C GLN A 179 -6.45 34.69 7.41
N GLU A 180 -7.74 34.99 7.37
CA GLU A 180 -8.30 35.85 6.32
C GLU A 180 -7.57 37.20 6.37
N MET A 181 -6.85 37.53 5.29
CA MET A 181 -6.34 38.88 5.12
C MET A 181 -7.53 39.83 5.00
N LYS A 182 -7.72 40.67 6.01
CA LYS A 182 -8.65 41.81 5.97
C LYS A 182 -8.16 42.89 5.02
#